data_AF-A0A7Z7CIQ3-F1
#
_entry.id   AF-A0A7Z7CIQ3-F1
#
_cell.length_a   1.000
_cell.length_b   1.000
_cell.length_c   1.000
_cell.angle_alpha   90.00
_cell.angle_beta   90.00
_cell.angle_gamma   90.00
#
_symmetry.space_group_name_H-M   'P 1'
#
loop_
_entity.id
_entity.type
_entity.pdbx_description
1 polymer ?
#
loop_
_entity_poly.entity_id
_entity_poly.type
_entity_poly.pdbx_seq_one_letter_code
_entity_poly.pdbx_strand_id
1 'polypeptide(L)'
;MMPIHVIVEGKNDRSKLKRLVGPEINILCTFGTLNSLKLESLRKQVGYDEVYLFMDNDSSGKKIRGVLRDAFPDAVQMYTRRGYAGVEGTPDEYIIAQLEKAGLESYIQYPELPSF
;
A
#
# COMPACT_ATOMS: atom_id res chain seq x y z
N MET A 1 2.12 -18.07 -9.46
CA MET A 1 1.60 -17.07 -8.52
C MET A 1 1.40 -15.79 -9.30
N MET A 2 0.26 -15.11 -9.19
CA MET A 2 0.14 -13.79 -9.81
C MET A 2 1.00 -12.79 -9.03
N PRO A 3 1.63 -11.81 -9.68
CA PRO A 3 2.32 -10.73 -8.98
C PRO A 3 1.35 -9.96 -8.07
N ILE A 4 1.88 -9.37 -7.00
CA ILE A 4 1.11 -8.55 -6.05
C ILE A 4 1.63 -7.12 -6.11
N HIS A 5 0.71 -6.15 -6.25
CA HIS A 5 1.02 -4.73 -6.20
C HIS A 5 0.35 -4.06 -5.01
N VAL A 6 1.14 -3.39 -4.17
CA VAL A 6 0.64 -2.49 -3.13
C VAL A 6 0.80 -1.05 -3.63
N ILE A 7 -0.30 -0.31 -3.74
CA ILE A 7 -0.31 1.09 -4.12
C ILE A 7 -0.35 1.96 -2.85
N VAL A 8 0.55 2.94 -2.77
CA VAL A 8 0.66 3.94 -1.68
C VAL A 8 0.70 5.37 -2.24
N GLU A 9 0.54 6.38 -1.38
CA GLU A 9 0.52 7.78 -1.81
C GLU A 9 1.91 8.33 -2.15
N GLY A 10 2.89 8.07 -1.28
CA GLY A 10 4.19 8.71 -1.29
C GLY A 10 5.39 7.77 -1.39
N LYS A 11 6.57 8.36 -1.62
CA LYS A 11 7.85 7.64 -1.65
C LYS A 11 8.24 7.10 -0.28
N ASN A 12 7.91 7.83 0.78
CA ASN A 12 8.27 7.45 2.14
C ASN A 12 7.43 6.27 2.63
N ASP A 13 6.14 6.23 2.28
CA ASP A 13 5.27 5.08 2.49
C ASP A 13 5.86 3.83 1.84
N ARG A 14 6.30 3.96 0.58
CA ARG A 14 6.97 2.88 -0.13
C ARG A 14 8.25 2.45 0.59
N SER A 15 9.09 3.39 1.02
CA SER A 15 10.32 3.09 1.75
C SER A 15 10.04 2.36 3.06
N LYS A 16 8.98 2.76 3.77
CA LYS A 16 8.51 2.13 5.02
C LYS A 16 8.07 0.69 4.76
N LEU A 17 7.18 0.49 3.79
CA LEU A 17 6.68 -0.84 3.42
C LEU A 17 7.77 -1.77 2.90
N LYS A 18 8.72 -1.28 2.10
CA LYS A 18 9.83 -2.08 1.56
C LYS A 18 10.69 -2.77 2.63
N ARG A 19 10.67 -2.29 3.88
CA ARG A 19 11.39 -2.93 5.00
C ARG A 19 10.60 -4.06 5.66
N LEU A 20 9.29 -4.13 5.38
CA LEU A 20 8.34 -5.02 6.04
C LEU A 20 7.78 -6.08 5.09
N VAL A 21 8.10 -6.02 3.79
CA VAL A 21 7.63 -6.99 2.80
C VAL A 21 8.75 -7.50 1.91
N GLY A 22 8.59 -8.73 1.43
CA GLY A 22 9.46 -9.41 0.48
C GLY A 22 9.52 -8.75 -0.91
N PRO A 23 10.56 -9.09 -1.71
CA PRO A 23 10.72 -8.61 -3.09
C PRO A 23 9.58 -9.02 -4.04
N GLU A 24 8.74 -9.98 -3.65
CA GLU A 24 7.56 -10.45 -4.39
C GLU A 24 6.44 -9.41 -4.43
N ILE A 25 6.41 -8.47 -3.48
CA ILE A 25 5.44 -7.38 -3.45
C ILE A 25 6.04 -6.17 -4.17
N ASN A 26 5.42 -5.81 -5.30
CA ASN A 26 5.74 -4.57 -5.99
C ASN A 26 5.02 -3.39 -5.31
N ILE A 27 5.72 -2.31 -5.01
CA ILE A 27 5.12 -1.14 -4.35
C ILE A 27 5.13 0.06 -5.29
N LEU A 28 3.94 0.49 -5.67
CA LEU A 28 3.69 1.60 -6.59
C LEU A 28 3.25 2.85 -5.82
N CYS A 29 3.67 4.03 -6.29
CA CYS A 29 3.28 5.31 -5.68
C CYS A 29 2.34 6.09 -6.61
N THR A 30 1.31 6.71 -6.06
CA THR A 30 0.47 7.67 -6.81
C THR A 30 1.14 9.04 -6.96
N PHE A 31 2.07 9.37 -6.05
CA PHE A 31 2.70 10.68 -5.91
C PHE A 31 1.65 11.79 -5.76
N GLY A 32 0.76 11.60 -4.77
CA GLY A 32 -0.35 12.51 -4.47
C GLY A 32 -1.50 12.39 -5.48
N THR A 33 -1.99 13.52 -5.99
CA THR A 33 -3.15 13.56 -6.89
C THR A 33 -2.91 12.76 -8.18
N LEU A 34 -3.91 11.97 -8.55
CA LEU A 34 -3.96 11.20 -9.79
C LEU A 34 -4.62 12.02 -10.89
N ASN A 35 -3.86 12.31 -11.95
CA ASN A 35 -4.43 12.71 -13.23
C ASN A 35 -4.60 11.49 -14.14
N SER A 36 -5.27 11.65 -15.28
CA SER A 36 -5.57 10.55 -16.20
C SER A 36 -4.32 9.80 -16.67
N LEU A 37 -3.22 10.51 -16.94
CA LEU A 37 -1.95 9.91 -17.38
C LEU A 37 -1.30 9.04 -16.30
N LYS A 38 -1.27 9.53 -15.05
CA LYS A 38 -0.74 8.76 -13.91
C LYS A 38 -1.58 7.51 -13.66
N LEU A 39 -2.91 7.63 -13.75
CA LEU A 39 -3.83 6.51 -13.56
C LEU A 39 -3.67 5.45 -14.66
N GLU A 40 -3.55 5.87 -15.92
CA GLU A 40 -3.28 4.96 -17.04
C GLU A 40 -1.94 4.24 -16.86
N SER A 41 -0.89 4.97 -16.45
CA SER A 41 0.43 4.38 -16.17
C SER A 41 0.37 3.34 -15.04
N LEU A 42 -0.38 3.61 -13.97
CA LEU A 42 -0.62 2.63 -12.90
C LEU A 42 -1.34 1.39 -13.44
N ARG A 43 -2.39 1.57 -14.25
CA ARG A 43 -3.12 0.44 -14.86
C ARG A 43 -2.24 -0.41 -15.75
N LYS A 44 -1.33 0.20 -16.53
CA LYS A 44 -0.36 -0.52 -17.36
C LYS A 44 0.65 -1.31 -16.53
N GLN A 45 1.11 -0.76 -15.42
CA GLN A 45 2.06 -1.44 -14.52
C GLN A 45 1.42 -2.59 -13.75
N VAL A 46 0.15 -2.44 -13.36
CA VAL A 46 -0.61 -3.46 -12.63
C VAL A 46 -1.12 -4.57 -13.55
N GLY A 47 -1.58 -4.24 -14.76
CA GLY A 47 -2.18 -5.23 -15.65
C GLY A 47 -3.40 -5.92 -15.03
N TYR A 48 -3.32 -7.24 -14.86
CA TYR A 48 -4.34 -8.11 -14.26
C TYR A 48 -3.93 -8.67 -12.89
N ASP A 49 -2.87 -8.12 -12.32
CA ASP A 49 -2.27 -8.59 -11.08
C ASP A 49 -3.12 -8.23 -9.86
N GLU A 50 -2.83 -8.84 -8.70
CA GLU A 50 -3.54 -8.53 -7.47
C GLU A 50 -3.15 -7.14 -6.95
N VAL A 51 -4.16 -6.36 -6.52
CA VAL A 51 -3.96 -4.98 -6.08
C VAL A 51 -4.40 -4.81 -4.64
N TYR A 52 -3.52 -4.19 -3.86
CA TYR A 52 -3.80 -3.74 -2.50
C TYR A 52 -3.63 -2.22 -2.46
N LEU A 53 -4.64 -1.48 -2.01
CA LEU A 53 -4.55 -0.03 -1.80
C LEU A 53 -4.27 0.23 -0.33
N PHE A 54 -3.07 0.73 0.00
CA PHE A 54 -2.73 1.12 1.36
C PHE A 54 -2.66 2.65 1.47
N MET A 55 -3.81 3.24 1.80
CA MET A 55 -4.01 4.70 1.77
C MET A 55 -4.10 5.29 3.16
N ASP A 56 -3.83 6.59 3.25
CA ASP A 56 -3.94 7.33 4.49
C ASP A 56 -5.41 7.52 4.90
N ASN A 57 -5.67 7.48 6.20
CA ASN A 57 -7.01 7.68 6.75
C ASN A 57 -7.32 9.17 7.01
N ASP A 58 -7.06 10.00 5.99
CA ASP A 58 -7.26 11.43 6.00
C ASP A 58 -8.14 11.90 4.82
N SER A 59 -8.16 13.20 4.53
CA SER A 59 -8.97 13.72 3.40
C SER A 59 -8.31 13.53 2.03
N SER A 60 -6.99 13.49 1.95
CA SER A 60 -6.23 13.25 0.72
C SER A 60 -6.40 11.81 0.27
N GLY A 61 -6.12 10.87 1.16
CA GLY A 61 -6.23 9.44 0.89
C GLY A 61 -7.66 9.02 0.53
N LYS A 62 -8.68 9.64 1.13
CA LYS A 62 -10.08 9.44 0.71
C LYS A 62 -10.35 9.83 -0.74
N LYS A 63 -9.77 10.95 -1.21
CA LYS A 63 -9.94 11.42 -2.60
C LYS A 63 -9.21 10.50 -3.58
N ILE A 64 -7.95 10.20 -3.30
CA ILE A 64 -7.13 9.31 -4.14
C ILE A 64 -7.78 7.93 -4.24
N ARG A 65 -8.23 7.39 -3.10
CA ARG A 65 -8.94 6.11 -3.06
C ARG A 65 -10.22 6.08 -3.89
N GLY A 66 -10.99 7.18 -3.91
CA GLY A 66 -12.17 7.27 -4.75
C GLY A 66 -11.85 6.98 -6.21
N VAL A 67 -10.81 7.63 -6.74
CA VAL A 67 -10.33 7.44 -8.11
C VAL A 67 -9.78 6.02 -8.33
N LEU A 68 -8.99 5.51 -7.38
CA LEU A 68 -8.37 4.18 -7.51
C LEU A 68 -9.38 3.05 -7.45
N ARG A 69 -10.44 3.16 -6.65
CA ARG A 69 -11.50 2.13 -6.60
C ARG A 69 -12.23 2.00 -7.93
N ASP A 70 -12.43 3.11 -8.64
CA ASP A 70 -13.05 3.08 -9.97
C ASP A 70 -12.11 2.43 -11.00
N ALA A 71 -10.79 2.58 -10.82
CA ALA A 71 -9.78 2.00 -11.71
C ALA A 71 -9.43 0.53 -11.39
N PHE A 72 -9.52 0.15 -10.12
CA PHE A 72 -9.18 -1.17 -9.58
C PHE A 72 -10.31 -1.64 -8.64
N PRO A 73 -11.47 -2.04 -9.20
CA PRO A 73 -12.66 -2.36 -8.41
C PRO A 73 -12.48 -3.55 -7.47
N ASP A 74 -11.61 -4.49 -7.83
CA ASP A 74 -11.30 -5.70 -7.06
C ASP A 74 -10.17 -5.50 -6.04
N ALA A 75 -9.63 -4.28 -5.91
CA ALA A 75 -8.49 -4.03 -5.04
C ALA A 75 -8.84 -4.16 -3.56
N VAL A 76 -8.02 -4.93 -2.83
CA VAL A 76 -8.11 -5.06 -1.38
C VAL A 76 -7.73 -3.74 -0.73
N GLN A 77 -8.49 -3.33 0.28
CA GLN A 77 -8.32 -2.02 0.91
C GLN A 77 -7.66 -2.13 2.29
N MET A 78 -6.56 -1.42 2.47
CA MET A 78 -5.84 -1.28 3.74
C MET A 78 -5.73 0.21 4.12
N TYR A 79 -5.82 0.49 5.41
CA TYR A 79 -5.82 1.87 5.90
C TYR A 79 -4.98 2.02 7.16
N THR A 80 -4.33 3.17 7.28
CA THR A 80 -3.76 3.59 8.55
C THR A 80 -4.85 3.90 9.56
N ARG A 81 -4.53 3.85 10.86
CA ARG A 81 -5.47 4.35 11.88
C ARG A 81 -5.55 5.86 11.79
N ARG A 82 -6.72 6.42 12.13
CA ARG A 82 -6.87 7.89 12.24
C ARG A 82 -5.87 8.41 13.27
N GLY A 83 -5.22 9.52 12.94
CA GLY A 83 -4.23 10.18 13.80
C GLY A 83 -2.78 9.77 13.51
N TYR A 84 -2.53 8.73 12.72
CA TYR A 84 -1.18 8.49 12.20
C TYR A 84 -0.86 9.45 11.05
N ALA A 85 0.41 9.87 11.01
CA ALA A 85 0.95 10.72 9.95
C ALA A 85 1.27 9.87 8.70
N GLY A 86 0.21 9.30 8.13
CA GLY A 86 0.26 8.43 6.96
C GLY A 86 0.92 7.07 7.19
N VAL A 87 1.16 6.32 6.11
CA VAL A 87 1.81 5.01 6.16
C VAL A 87 3.23 5.15 6.71
N GLU A 88 3.99 6.17 6.29
CA GLU A 88 5.34 6.44 6.80
C GLU A 88 5.40 6.58 8.33
N GLY A 89 4.40 7.24 8.93
CA GLY A 89 4.32 7.51 10.37
C GLY A 89 3.59 6.44 11.17
N THR A 90 3.11 5.37 10.53
CA THR A 90 2.45 4.26 11.22
C THR A 90 3.50 3.34 11.86
N PRO A 91 3.34 2.91 13.13
CA PRO A 91 4.24 1.93 13.73
C PRO A 91 4.25 0.60 12.97
N ASP A 92 5.39 -0.09 12.95
CA ASP A 92 5.58 -1.28 12.11
C ASP A 92 4.60 -2.39 12.48
N GLU A 93 4.31 -2.59 13.77
CA GLU A 93 3.35 -3.58 14.27
C GLU A 93 1.93 -3.35 13.75
N TYR A 94 1.55 -2.10 13.51
CA TYR A 94 0.23 -1.78 12.93
C TYR A 94 0.19 -1.99 11.43
N ILE A 95 1.30 -1.76 10.72
CA ILE A 95 1.42 -2.09 9.31
C ILE A 95 1.35 -3.61 9.13
N ILE A 96 2.14 -4.36 9.91
CA ILE A 96 2.16 -5.82 9.92
C ILE A 96 0.75 -6.37 10.14
N ALA A 97 0.04 -5.89 11.18
CA ALA A 97 -1.33 -6.33 11.44
C ALA A 97 -2.31 -6.02 10.28
N GLN A 98 -2.10 -4.97 9.49
CA GLN A 98 -2.89 -4.73 8.28
C GLN A 98 -2.54 -5.72 7.15
N LEU A 99 -1.26 -6.02 6.96
CA LEU A 99 -0.79 -6.99 5.97
C LEU A 99 -1.29 -8.40 6.28
N GLU A 100 -1.22 -8.82 7.55
CA GLU A 100 -1.77 -10.10 8.01
C GLU A 100 -3.28 -10.17 7.77
N LYS A 101 -4.03 -9.14 8.18
CA LYS A 101 -5.47 -9.08 7.91
C LYS A 101 -5.81 -9.17 6.42
N ALA A 102 -4.90 -8.73 5.55
CA ALA A 102 -5.05 -8.77 4.11
C ALA A 102 -4.61 -10.12 3.48
N GLY A 103 -4.13 -11.09 4.26
CA GLY A 103 -3.69 -12.39 3.76
C GLY A 103 -2.28 -12.37 3.15
N LEU A 104 -1.45 -11.40 3.53
CA LEU A 104 -0.08 -11.23 2.99
C LEU A 104 1.01 -11.78 3.93
N GLU A 105 0.66 -12.62 4.90
CA GLU A 105 1.55 -13.10 5.97
C GLU A 105 2.82 -13.75 5.42
N SER A 106 2.70 -14.52 4.33
CA SER A 106 3.84 -15.22 3.69
C SER A 106 4.88 -14.29 3.06
N TYR A 107 4.55 -13.00 2.91
CA TYR A 107 5.41 -11.99 2.33
C TYR A 107 5.98 -11.01 3.36
N ILE A 108 5.62 -11.13 4.63
CA ILE A 108 6.05 -10.19 5.66
C ILE A 108 7.49 -10.49 6.08
N GLN A 109 8.31 -9.42 6.11
CA GLN A 109 9.62 -9.42 6.75
C GLN A 109 9.46 -8.88 8.17
N TYR A 110 9.32 -9.78 9.14
CA TYR A 110 9.20 -9.38 10.54
C TYR A 110 10.52 -8.76 11.01
N PRO A 111 10.49 -7.56 11.62
CA PRO A 111 11.69 -6.97 12.19
C PRO A 111 12.22 -7.88 13.30
N GLU A 112 13.54 -8.00 13.39
CA GLU A 112 14.16 -8.74 14.48
C GLU A 112 13.71 -8.14 15.81
N LEU A 113 13.18 -8.99 16.70
CA LEU A 113 12.91 -8.57 18.07
C LEU A 113 14.24 -8.15 18.69
N PRO A 114 14.30 -7.01 19.40
CA PRO A 114 15.50 -6.67 20.13
C PRO A 114 15.83 -7.83 21.07
N SER A 115 17.00 -8.43 20.88
CA SER A 115 17.57 -9.35 21.85
C SER A 115 17.92 -8.52 23.09
N PHE A 116 17.08 -8.62 24.12
CA PHE A 116 17.33 -8.07 25.45
C PHE A 116 18.30 -8.95 26.23
#